data_AF-A0A7V7E004-F1
#
_entry.id   AF-A0A7V7E004-F1
#
_cell.length_a   1.000
_cell.length_b   1.000
_cell.length_c   1.000
_cell.angle_alpha   90.00
_cell.angle_beta   90.00
_cell.angle_gamma   90.00
#
_symmetry.space_group_name_H-M   'P 1'
#
loop_
_entity.id
_entity.type
_entity.pdbx_description
1 polymer ?
#
loop_
_entity_poly.entity_id
_entity_poly.type
_entity_poly.pdbx_seq_one_letter_code
_entity_poly.pdbx_strand_id
1 'polypeptide(L)'
;MEAVKKSKADKNPFAVAFMDVMMPPGPDGILTAERIRAIDPNVEIVIITAYSDVDPRDIAKRVHPAHKLLYIRKPFHPLEIYQFAIALGSKWIMENQLRQSHEQLEKRVEERTAELRETNERLRIEITERIQAEAALLAREEELKRTNDDLEETNSTLRVLLKKFQEEKKEIEERILTNVKESVQPLIDRLKNSRLTADQRDQFLFLETS
;
A
#
# COMPACT_ATOMS: atom_id res chain seq x y z
N MET A 1 -43.40 -0.57 32.75
CA MET A 1 -42.51 0.22 31.86
C MET A 1 -41.09 0.32 32.38
N GLU A 2 -40.87 0.58 33.68
CA GLU A 2 -39.52 0.63 34.27
C GLU A 2 -38.72 -0.65 34.04
N ALA A 3 -39.36 -1.82 34.13
CA ALA A 3 -38.72 -3.09 33.83
C ALA A 3 -38.11 -3.13 32.41
N VAL A 4 -38.84 -2.65 31.39
CA VAL A 4 -38.35 -2.63 29.99
C VAL A 4 -37.22 -1.63 29.80
N LYS A 5 -37.30 -0.46 30.45
CA LYS A 5 -36.21 0.53 30.42
C LYS A 5 -34.95 -0.04 31.06
N LYS A 6 -35.09 -0.66 32.22
CA LYS A 6 -33.99 -1.27 32.96
C LYS A 6 -33.37 -2.43 32.18
N SER A 7 -34.19 -3.34 31.64
CA SER A 7 -33.73 -4.48 30.87
C SER A 7 -32.92 -4.05 29.63
N LYS A 8 -33.34 -2.98 28.96
CA LYS A 8 -32.61 -2.40 27.83
C LYS A 8 -31.29 -1.76 28.25
N ALA A 9 -31.28 -1.03 29.37
CA ALA A 9 -30.07 -0.43 29.93
C ALA A 9 -29.04 -1.51 30.34
N ASP A 10 -29.52 -2.60 30.94
CA ASP A 10 -28.70 -3.74 31.39
C ASP A 10 -28.28 -4.67 30.23
N LYS A 11 -28.54 -4.29 28.97
CA LYS A 11 -28.31 -5.11 27.76
C LYS A 11 -28.93 -6.51 27.80
N ASN A 12 -30.01 -6.67 28.56
CA ASN A 12 -30.79 -7.90 28.65
C ASN A 12 -32.27 -7.61 28.34
N PRO A 13 -32.58 -7.16 27.11
CA PRO A 13 -33.95 -6.79 26.73
C PRO A 13 -34.90 -8.00 26.75
N PHE A 14 -36.19 -7.72 26.95
CA PHE A 14 -37.21 -8.76 26.87
C PHE A 14 -37.45 -9.18 25.41
N ALA A 15 -37.47 -10.49 25.17
CA ALA A 15 -37.77 -11.02 23.85
C ALA A 15 -39.27 -10.89 23.49
N VAL A 16 -40.15 -11.19 24.46
CA VAL A 16 -41.61 -11.25 24.25
C VAL A 16 -42.33 -10.61 25.44
N ALA A 17 -43.40 -9.86 25.17
CA ALA A 17 -44.29 -9.29 26.18
C ALA A 17 -45.75 -9.71 25.91
N PHE A 18 -46.36 -10.38 26.89
CA PHE A 18 -47.79 -10.71 26.88
C PHE A 18 -48.57 -9.64 27.64
N MET A 19 -49.62 -9.11 27.03
CA MET A 19 -50.31 -7.93 27.53
C MET A 19 -51.83 -8.05 27.39
N ASP A 20 -52.54 -7.88 28.49
CA ASP A 20 -54.00 -7.81 28.48
C ASP A 20 -54.49 -6.44 27.99
N VAL A 21 -55.56 -6.39 27.19
CA VAL A 21 -56.14 -5.11 26.71
C VAL A 21 -56.79 -4.34 27.84
N MET A 22 -57.64 -4.99 28.63
CA MET A 22 -58.33 -4.34 29.75
C MET A 22 -57.69 -4.71 31.08
N MET A 23 -57.08 -3.72 31.75
CA MET A 23 -56.52 -3.87 33.09
C MET A 23 -57.18 -2.84 34.04
N PRO A 24 -58.30 -3.12 34.72
CA PRO A 24 -58.85 -2.22 35.74
C PRO A 24 -58.18 -2.43 37.12
N PRO A 25 -57.88 -1.37 37.94
CA PRO A 25 -57.85 0.06 37.66
C PRO A 25 -56.45 0.47 37.16
N GLY A 26 -56.18 0.28 35.88
CA GLY A 26 -54.85 0.39 35.31
C GLY A 26 -54.87 0.96 33.88
N PRO A 27 -53.69 1.30 33.35
CA PRO A 27 -53.56 1.83 32.00
C PRO A 27 -53.98 0.79 30.96
N ASP A 28 -54.61 1.26 29.88
CA ASP A 28 -54.96 0.44 28.70
C ASP A 28 -53.73 -0.34 28.19
N GLY A 29 -53.91 -1.64 27.93
CA GLY A 29 -52.87 -2.51 27.40
C GLY A 29 -52.32 -2.02 26.07
N ILE A 30 -53.16 -1.38 25.24
CA ILE A 30 -52.73 -0.84 23.95
C ILE A 30 -51.79 0.35 24.14
N LEU A 31 -52.17 1.31 25.01
CA LEU A 31 -51.30 2.45 25.34
C LEU A 31 -49.97 1.99 25.95
N THR A 32 -50.02 0.93 26.76
CA THR A 32 -48.80 0.36 27.36
C THR A 32 -47.91 -0.28 26.27
N ALA A 33 -48.50 -0.96 25.28
CA ALA A 33 -47.76 -1.54 24.17
C ALA A 33 -47.10 -0.47 23.29
N GLU A 34 -47.79 0.64 23.01
CA GLU A 34 -47.22 1.81 22.32
C GLU A 34 -45.97 2.34 23.04
N ARG A 35 -46.07 2.52 24.36
CA ARG A 35 -44.95 3.05 25.17
C ARG A 35 -43.79 2.07 25.26
N ILE A 36 -44.07 0.77 25.42
CA ILE A 36 -43.04 -0.27 25.40
C ILE A 36 -42.30 -0.25 24.07
N ARG A 37 -43.02 -0.14 22.95
CA ARG A 37 -42.44 -0.09 21.61
C ARG A 37 -41.56 1.14 21.39
N ALA A 38 -41.96 2.29 21.91
CA ALA A 38 -41.15 3.51 21.86
C ALA A 38 -39.83 3.37 22.63
N ILE A 39 -39.81 2.56 23.69
CA ILE A 39 -38.59 2.28 24.47
C ILE A 39 -37.76 1.19 23.77
N ASP A 40 -38.39 0.08 23.38
CA ASP A 40 -37.75 -1.04 22.71
C ASP A 40 -38.51 -1.39 21.42
N PRO A 41 -37.96 -1.04 20.25
CA PRO A 41 -38.62 -1.33 18.98
C PRO A 41 -38.60 -2.82 18.62
N ASN A 42 -37.79 -3.65 19.29
CA ASN A 42 -37.52 -5.02 18.86
C ASN A 42 -38.34 -6.10 19.58
N VAL A 43 -38.90 -5.80 20.76
CA VAL A 43 -39.68 -6.76 21.56
C VAL A 43 -40.90 -7.30 20.78
N GLU A 44 -41.15 -8.60 20.82
CA GLU A 44 -42.39 -9.16 20.27
C GLU A 44 -43.54 -8.92 21.25
N ILE A 45 -44.67 -8.38 20.79
CA ILE A 45 -45.81 -8.07 21.67
C ILE A 45 -46.98 -8.99 21.31
N VAL A 46 -47.55 -9.62 22.33
CA VAL A 46 -48.76 -10.43 22.24
C VAL A 46 -49.87 -9.77 23.02
N ILE A 47 -50.90 -9.32 22.33
CA ILE A 47 -52.08 -8.70 22.93
C ILE A 47 -53.11 -9.78 23.23
N ILE A 48 -53.57 -9.82 24.47
CA ILE A 48 -54.58 -10.74 24.96
C ILE A 48 -55.90 -9.96 25.07
N THR A 49 -56.93 -10.35 24.31
CA THR A 49 -58.22 -9.64 24.22
C THR A 49 -59.38 -10.51 24.68
N ALA A 50 -60.48 -9.92 25.17
CA ALA A 50 -61.76 -10.62 25.24
C ALA A 50 -62.51 -10.52 23.89
N TYR A 51 -63.70 -11.13 23.81
CA TYR A 51 -64.48 -11.30 22.57
C TYR A 51 -64.97 -9.97 21.96
N SER A 52 -64.98 -8.87 22.73
CA SER A 52 -65.68 -7.62 22.40
C SER A 52 -64.81 -6.39 22.19
N ASP A 53 -63.48 -6.47 22.39
CA ASP A 53 -62.79 -5.27 22.85
C ASP A 53 -62.24 -4.37 21.75
N VAL A 54 -61.53 -4.86 20.72
CA VAL A 54 -60.96 -4.02 19.63
C VAL A 54 -60.61 -4.87 18.38
N ASP A 55 -60.72 -4.32 17.17
CA ASP A 55 -60.21 -4.94 15.94
C ASP A 55 -58.65 -4.91 15.92
N PRO A 56 -57.97 -6.06 15.74
CA PRO A 56 -56.51 -6.13 15.60
C PRO A 56 -55.91 -5.17 14.56
N ARG A 57 -56.67 -4.84 13.51
CA ARG A 57 -56.22 -3.90 12.47
C ARG A 57 -56.07 -2.47 13.00
N ASP A 58 -56.91 -2.06 13.95
CA ASP A 58 -56.84 -0.72 14.53
C ASP A 58 -55.71 -0.61 15.55
N ILE A 59 -55.42 -1.69 16.28
CA ILE A 59 -54.25 -1.77 17.16
C ILE A 59 -52.96 -1.74 16.33
N ALA A 60 -52.90 -2.47 15.22
CA ALA A 60 -51.71 -2.53 14.36
C ALA A 60 -51.36 -1.18 13.70
N LYS A 61 -52.33 -0.27 13.52
CA LYS A 61 -52.08 1.12 13.06
C LYS A 61 -51.42 1.98 14.13
N ARG A 62 -51.65 1.67 15.40
CA ARG A 62 -51.15 2.43 16.55
C ARG A 62 -49.81 1.89 17.05
N VAL A 63 -49.66 0.57 17.07
CA VAL A 63 -48.46 -0.12 17.54
C VAL A 63 -47.73 -0.73 16.34
N HIS A 64 -46.71 -0.04 15.86
CA HIS A 64 -45.85 -0.50 14.77
C HIS A 64 -44.54 -1.13 15.26
N PRO A 65 -43.96 -2.09 14.53
CA PRO A 65 -44.47 -2.63 13.26
C PRO A 65 -45.47 -3.77 13.48
N ALA A 66 -46.43 -3.89 12.55
CA ALA A 66 -47.52 -4.87 12.65
C ALA A 66 -47.04 -6.34 12.69
N HIS A 67 -45.91 -6.65 12.04
CA HIS A 67 -45.37 -8.02 12.01
C HIS A 67 -44.70 -8.46 13.33
N LYS A 68 -44.60 -7.56 14.33
CA LYS A 68 -44.12 -7.85 15.69
C LYS A 68 -45.25 -7.83 16.72
N LEU A 69 -46.49 -7.93 16.25
CA LEU A 69 -47.70 -7.84 17.06
C LEU A 69 -48.60 -9.02 16.75
N LEU A 70 -48.81 -9.87 17.75
CA LEU A 70 -49.73 -11.01 17.68
C LEU A 70 -50.87 -10.85 18.69
N TYR A 71 -51.93 -11.64 18.49
CA TYR A 71 -53.16 -11.53 19.26
C TYR A 71 -53.63 -12.89 19.72
N ILE A 72 -54.07 -12.97 20.98
CA ILE A 72 -54.66 -14.17 21.57
C ILE A 72 -56.01 -13.77 22.18
N ARG A 73 -57.03 -14.60 21.97
CA ARG A 73 -58.38 -14.37 22.53
C ARG A 73 -58.61 -15.20 23.77
N LYS A 74 -59.35 -14.63 24.73
CA LYS A 74 -59.85 -15.35 25.91
C LYS A 74 -61.17 -16.06 25.62
N PRO A 75 -61.42 -17.25 26.21
CA PRO A 75 -60.46 -18.07 26.96
C PRO A 75 -59.43 -18.74 26.02
N PHE A 76 -58.18 -18.81 26.45
CA PHE A 76 -57.10 -19.50 25.72
C PHE A 76 -56.62 -20.73 26.49
N HIS A 77 -56.07 -21.69 25.77
CA HIS A 77 -55.41 -22.85 26.37
C HIS A 77 -53.97 -22.47 26.79
N PRO A 78 -53.45 -22.95 27.94
CA PRO A 78 -52.07 -22.66 28.36
C PRO A 78 -51.00 -23.04 27.33
N LEU A 79 -51.26 -24.08 26.53
CA LEU A 79 -50.38 -24.48 25.41
C LEU A 79 -50.26 -23.41 24.32
N GLU A 80 -51.27 -22.56 24.11
CA GLU A 80 -51.18 -21.46 23.15
C GLU A 80 -50.12 -20.45 23.62
N ILE A 81 -50.18 -20.02 24.88
CA ILE A 81 -49.20 -19.09 25.46
C ILE A 81 -47.78 -19.64 25.35
N TYR A 82 -47.61 -20.93 25.66
CA TYR A 82 -46.30 -21.59 25.57
C TYR A 82 -45.77 -21.61 24.13
N GLN A 83 -46.61 -21.95 23.15
CA GLN A 83 -46.23 -21.95 21.73
C GLN A 83 -45.85 -20.55 21.23
N PHE A 84 -46.61 -19.52 21.62
CA PHE A 84 -46.26 -18.14 21.28
C PHE A 84 -44.94 -17.71 21.92
N ALA A 85 -44.73 -18.03 23.20
CA ALA A 85 -43.50 -17.65 23.91
C ALA A 85 -42.27 -18.28 23.25
N ILE A 86 -42.32 -19.56 22.86
CA ILE A 86 -41.25 -20.23 22.15
C ILE A 86 -41.04 -19.60 20.77
N ALA A 87 -42.10 -19.56 19.95
CA ALA A 87 -41.97 -19.12 18.56
C ALA A 87 -41.45 -17.68 18.46
N LEU A 88 -42.01 -16.77 19.26
CA LEU A 88 -41.60 -15.37 19.28
C LEU A 88 -40.24 -15.18 19.94
N GLY A 89 -39.93 -15.94 20.99
CA GLY A 89 -38.61 -15.92 21.61
C GLY A 89 -37.52 -16.34 20.64
N SER A 90 -37.71 -17.45 19.94
CA SER A 90 -36.79 -17.93 18.89
C SER A 90 -36.66 -16.92 17.76
N LYS A 91 -37.76 -16.36 17.26
CA LYS A 91 -37.75 -15.31 16.23
C LYS A 91 -36.93 -14.10 16.68
N TRP A 92 -37.17 -13.61 17.89
CA TRP A 92 -36.43 -12.48 18.45
C TRP A 92 -34.92 -12.75 18.54
N ILE A 93 -34.53 -13.94 19.00
CA ILE A 93 -33.12 -14.33 19.08
C ILE A 93 -32.48 -14.32 17.69
N MET A 94 -33.13 -14.94 16.69
CA MET A 94 -32.61 -15.00 15.33
C MET A 94 -32.46 -13.61 14.72
N GLU A 95 -33.47 -12.75 14.85
CA GLU A 95 -33.40 -11.38 14.35
C GLU A 95 -32.31 -10.55 15.05
N ASN A 96 -32.12 -10.74 16.36
CA ASN A 96 -31.06 -10.06 17.09
C ASN A 96 -29.66 -10.54 16.67
N GLN A 97 -29.47 -11.85 16.50
CA GLN A 97 -28.22 -12.43 15.98
C GLN A 97 -27.90 -11.94 14.58
N LEU A 98 -28.92 -11.90 13.70
CA LEU A 98 -28.76 -11.40 12.33
C LEU A 98 -28.30 -9.95 12.34
N ARG A 99 -28.95 -9.10 13.15
CA ARG A 99 -28.58 -7.68 13.31
C ARG A 99 -27.13 -7.52 13.79
N GLN A 100 -26.74 -8.26 14.83
CA GLN A 100 -25.38 -8.21 15.35
C GLN A 100 -24.35 -8.68 14.31
N SER A 101 -24.66 -9.71 13.53
CA SER A 101 -23.82 -10.18 12.44
C SER A 101 -23.66 -9.11 11.35
N HIS A 102 -24.75 -8.43 10.97
CA HIS A 102 -24.71 -7.31 10.03
C HIS A 102 -23.84 -6.16 10.53
N GLU A 103 -24.03 -5.71 11.77
CA GLU A 103 -23.22 -4.65 12.37
C GLU A 103 -21.73 -5.01 12.40
N GLN A 104 -21.40 -6.27 12.73
CA GLN A 104 -20.02 -6.75 12.71
C GLN A 104 -19.43 -6.80 11.30
N LEU A 105 -20.22 -7.23 10.31
CA LEU A 105 -19.79 -7.32 8.92
C LEU A 105 -19.54 -5.93 8.34
N GLU A 106 -20.45 -4.97 8.58
CA GLU A 106 -20.29 -3.58 8.17
C GLU A 106 -18.99 -2.98 8.74
N LYS A 107 -18.75 -3.19 10.03
CA LYS A 107 -17.51 -2.73 10.67
C LYS A 107 -16.26 -3.32 10.02
N ARG A 108 -16.25 -4.63 9.75
CA ARG A 108 -15.12 -5.29 9.08
C ARG A 108 -14.93 -4.79 7.65
N VAL A 109 -16.01 -4.53 6.92
CA VAL A 109 -15.95 -3.97 5.56
C VAL A 109 -15.34 -2.57 5.61
N GLU A 110 -15.74 -1.73 6.56
CA GLU A 110 -15.17 -0.40 6.74
C GLU A 110 -13.67 -0.46 7.06
N GLU A 111 -13.27 -1.27 8.05
CA GLU A 111 -11.87 -1.47 8.44
C GLU A 111 -11.01 -1.95 7.25
N ARG A 112 -11.46 -2.99 6.53
CA ARG A 112 -10.71 -3.54 5.39
C ARG A 112 -10.69 -2.60 4.20
N THR A 113 -11.74 -1.81 3.99
CA THR A 113 -11.76 -0.81 2.92
C THR A 113 -10.78 0.33 3.21
N ALA A 114 -10.65 0.75 4.47
CA ALA A 114 -9.66 1.73 4.88
C ALA A 114 -8.22 1.21 4.67
N GLU A 115 -7.92 0.00 5.14
CA GLU A 115 -6.60 -0.64 4.98
C GLU A 115 -6.22 -0.83 3.49
N LEU A 116 -7.18 -1.26 2.67
CA LEU A 116 -6.97 -1.42 1.23
C LEU A 116 -6.70 -0.08 0.54
N ARG A 117 -7.40 0.99 0.93
CA ARG A 117 -7.15 2.33 0.39
C ARG A 117 -5.75 2.82 0.72
N GLU A 118 -5.34 2.71 1.99
CA GLU A 118 -4.00 3.09 2.43
C GLU A 118 -2.91 2.31 1.69
N THR A 119 -3.09 0.99 1.56
CA THR A 119 -2.15 0.13 0.83
C THR A 119 -2.10 0.50 -0.66
N ASN A 120 -3.24 0.79 -1.28
CA ASN A 120 -3.29 1.19 -2.69
C ASN A 120 -2.58 2.52 -2.92
N GLU A 121 -2.77 3.51 -2.05
CA GLU A 121 -2.08 4.79 -2.11
C GLU A 121 -0.57 4.62 -1.97
N ARG A 122 -0.11 3.82 -1.00
CA ARG A 122 1.31 3.50 -0.82
C ARG A 122 1.90 2.83 -2.07
N LEU A 123 1.22 1.85 -2.63
CA LEU A 123 1.69 1.16 -3.84
C LEU A 123 1.76 2.10 -5.04
N ARG A 124 0.82 3.04 -5.18
CA ARG A 124 0.87 4.05 -6.26
C ARG A 124 2.09 4.97 -6.14
N ILE A 125 2.43 5.37 -4.91
CA ILE A 125 3.64 6.16 -4.64
C ILE A 125 4.88 5.36 -5.05
N GLU A 126 5.01 4.12 -4.56
CA GLU A 126 6.16 3.26 -4.88
C GLU A 126 6.30 2.99 -6.39
N ILE A 127 5.19 2.75 -7.09
CA ILE A 127 5.19 2.59 -8.56
C ILE A 127 5.73 3.86 -9.24
N THR A 128 5.30 5.04 -8.78
CA THR A 128 5.74 6.31 -9.36
C THR A 128 7.23 6.53 -9.14
N GLU A 129 7.74 6.23 -7.94
CA GLU A 129 9.16 6.31 -7.62
C GLU A 129 9.99 5.33 -8.47
N ARG A 130 9.52 4.10 -8.65
CA ARG A 130 10.19 3.10 -9.50
C ARG A 130 10.28 3.54 -10.95
N ILE A 131 9.19 4.09 -11.51
CA ILE A 131 9.18 4.61 -12.89
C ILE A 131 10.21 5.74 -13.06
N GLN A 132 10.30 6.66 -12.08
CA GLN A 132 11.28 7.75 -12.14
C GLN A 132 12.72 7.24 -12.03
N ALA A 133 12.98 6.29 -11.14
CA ALA A 133 14.30 5.68 -10.99
C ALA A 133 14.73 4.92 -12.24
N GLU A 134 13.82 4.16 -12.87
CA GLU A 134 14.09 3.44 -14.11
C GLU A 134 14.39 4.39 -15.28
N ALA A 135 13.62 5.47 -15.41
CA ALA A 135 13.89 6.50 -16.42
C ALA A 135 15.25 7.19 -16.21
N ALA A 136 15.63 7.48 -14.97
CA ALA A 136 16.93 8.06 -14.65
C ALA A 136 18.10 7.10 -14.96
N LEU A 137 17.92 5.80 -14.67
CA LEU A 137 18.90 4.78 -15.01
C LEU A 137 19.11 4.66 -16.52
N LEU A 138 18.03 4.64 -17.30
CA LEU A 138 18.11 4.60 -18.76
C LEU A 138 18.86 5.81 -19.33
N ALA A 139 18.55 7.02 -18.83
CA ALA A 139 19.25 8.24 -19.25
C ALA A 139 20.75 8.18 -18.91
N ARG A 140 21.11 7.62 -17.75
CA ARG A 140 22.50 7.47 -17.33
C ARG A 140 23.24 6.40 -18.15
N GLU A 141 22.58 5.31 -18.52
CA GLU A 141 23.14 4.27 -19.38
C GLU A 141 23.47 4.82 -20.77
N GLU A 142 22.58 5.63 -21.35
CA GLU A 142 22.83 6.31 -22.62
C GLU A 142 24.02 7.28 -22.55
N GLU A 143 24.13 8.04 -21.46
CA GLU A 143 25.25 8.96 -21.24
C GLU A 143 26.59 8.22 -21.10
N LEU A 144 26.60 7.13 -20.33
CA LEU A 144 27.79 6.28 -20.19
C LEU A 144 28.22 5.67 -21.52
N LYS A 145 27.26 5.22 -22.33
CA LYS A 145 27.55 4.68 -23.66
C LYS A 145 28.22 5.72 -24.55
N ARG A 146 27.67 6.94 -24.62
CA ARG A 146 28.28 8.05 -25.39
C ARG A 146 29.69 8.36 -24.90
N THR A 147 29.87 8.46 -23.59
CA THR A 147 31.18 8.76 -22.99
C THR A 147 32.20 7.66 -23.30
N ASN A 148 31.76 6.40 -23.30
CA ASN A 148 32.62 5.28 -23.67
C ASN A 148 33.02 5.33 -25.15
N ASP A 149 32.07 5.61 -26.04
CA ASP A 149 32.33 5.76 -27.48
C ASP A 149 33.36 6.89 -27.73
N ASP A 150 33.21 8.03 -27.05
CA ASP A 150 34.17 9.15 -27.10
C ASP A 150 35.55 8.77 -26.56
N LEU A 151 35.59 7.99 -25.46
CA LEU A 151 36.84 7.48 -24.90
C LEU A 151 37.53 6.48 -25.84
N GLU A 152 36.78 5.66 -26.57
CA GLU A 152 37.34 4.76 -27.58
C GLU A 152 37.92 5.53 -28.76
N GLU A 153 37.24 6.56 -29.23
CA GLU A 153 37.73 7.44 -30.30
C GLU A 153 39.02 8.17 -29.88
N THR A 154 39.03 8.79 -28.69
CA THR A 154 40.21 9.48 -28.17
C THR A 154 41.39 8.52 -27.97
N ASN A 155 41.15 7.32 -27.43
CA ASN A 155 42.19 6.30 -27.30
C ASN A 155 42.74 5.85 -28.66
N SER A 156 41.88 5.69 -29.67
CA SER A 156 42.31 5.33 -31.02
C SER A 156 43.21 6.41 -31.62
N THR A 157 42.84 7.68 -31.45
CA THR A 157 43.61 8.84 -31.92
C THR A 157 44.97 8.91 -31.24
N LEU A 158 45.01 8.72 -29.92
CA LEU A 158 46.26 8.69 -29.15
C LEU A 158 47.19 7.56 -29.62
N ARG A 159 46.65 6.37 -29.90
CA ARG A 159 47.45 5.25 -30.44
C ARG A 159 48.09 5.59 -31.78
N VAL A 160 47.34 6.23 -32.69
CA VAL A 160 47.87 6.66 -34.00
C VAL A 160 48.93 7.74 -33.83
N LEU A 161 48.70 8.74 -32.98
CA LEU A 161 49.68 9.79 -32.69
C LEU A 161 50.96 9.23 -32.08
N LEU A 162 50.85 8.32 -31.11
CA LEU A 162 52.01 7.64 -30.51
C LEU A 162 52.82 6.89 -31.56
N LYS A 163 52.15 6.19 -32.49
CA LYS A 163 52.82 5.50 -33.59
C LYS A 163 53.59 6.48 -34.50
N LYS A 164 52.96 7.61 -34.87
CA LYS A 164 53.64 8.66 -35.64
C LYS A 164 54.86 9.22 -34.93
N PHE A 165 54.75 9.55 -33.64
CA PHE A 165 55.88 10.05 -32.87
C PHE A 165 57.03 9.05 -32.79
N GLN A 166 56.73 7.75 -32.70
CA GLN A 166 57.75 6.69 -32.73
C GLN A 166 58.44 6.59 -34.09
N GLU A 167 57.68 6.68 -35.19
CA GLU A 167 58.22 6.70 -36.56
C GLU A 167 59.11 7.93 -36.77
N GLU A 168 58.63 9.13 -36.43
CA GLU A 168 59.40 10.38 -36.52
C GLU A 168 60.68 10.34 -35.68
N LYS A 169 60.61 9.82 -34.45
CA LYS A 169 61.80 9.66 -33.60
C LYS A 169 62.83 8.76 -34.26
N LYS A 170 62.41 7.64 -34.84
CA LYS A 170 63.31 6.69 -35.51
C LYS A 170 63.95 7.30 -36.76
N GLU A 171 63.18 8.04 -37.56
CA GLU A 171 63.71 8.77 -38.72
C GLU A 171 64.78 9.79 -38.30
N ILE A 172 64.53 10.54 -37.22
CA ILE A 172 65.49 11.51 -36.70
C ILE A 172 66.77 10.80 -36.22
N GLU A 173 66.64 9.70 -35.47
CA GLU A 173 67.79 8.91 -35.02
C GLU A 173 68.62 8.39 -36.19
N GLU A 174 68.00 7.84 -37.24
CA GLU A 174 68.68 7.39 -38.45
C GLU A 174 69.39 8.54 -39.17
N ARG A 175 68.73 9.71 -39.28
CA ARG A 175 69.32 10.89 -39.94
C ARG A 175 70.51 11.44 -39.18
N ILE A 176 70.45 11.45 -37.84
CA ILE A 176 71.58 11.82 -36.97
C ILE A 176 72.73 10.83 -37.16
N LEU A 177 72.46 9.52 -37.12
CA LEU A 177 73.46 8.47 -37.33
C LEU A 177 74.17 8.60 -38.67
N THR A 178 73.43 8.85 -39.75
CA THR A 178 73.98 9.07 -41.08
C THR A 178 74.85 10.32 -41.12
N ASN A 179 74.38 11.46 -40.60
CA ASN A 179 75.16 12.70 -40.53
C ASN A 179 76.45 12.53 -39.72
N VAL A 180 76.38 11.82 -38.59
CA VAL A 180 77.57 11.51 -37.78
C VAL A 180 78.54 10.67 -38.59
N LYS A 181 78.10 9.59 -39.25
CA LYS A 181 78.98 8.73 -40.06
C LYS A 181 79.56 9.40 -41.30
N GLU A 182 78.79 10.22 -42.01
CA GLU A 182 79.20 10.76 -43.31
C GLU A 182 79.92 12.10 -43.21
N SER A 183 79.63 12.88 -42.17
CA SER A 183 80.18 14.24 -42.03
C SER A 183 81.07 14.39 -40.81
N VAL A 184 80.69 13.84 -39.66
CA VAL A 184 81.45 14.02 -38.41
C VAL A 184 82.59 13.01 -38.29
N GLN A 185 82.33 11.73 -38.59
CA GLN A 185 83.31 10.64 -38.51
C GLN A 185 84.54 10.91 -39.39
N PRO A 186 84.41 11.37 -40.66
CA PRO A 186 85.58 11.67 -41.47
C PRO A 186 86.39 12.85 -40.93
N LEU A 187 85.76 13.80 -40.23
CA LEU A 187 86.47 14.90 -39.56
C LEU A 187 87.24 14.38 -38.35
N ILE A 188 86.64 13.48 -37.56
CA ILE A 188 87.32 12.80 -36.46
C ILE A 188 88.50 11.96 -36.98
N ASP A 189 88.31 11.22 -38.06
CA ASP A 189 89.37 10.40 -38.65
C ASP A 189 90.50 11.27 -39.24
N ARG A 190 90.18 12.41 -39.85
CA ARG A 190 91.19 13.41 -40.28
C ARG A 190 91.92 14.02 -39.09
N LEU A 191 91.25 14.29 -37.98
CA LEU A 191 91.86 14.77 -36.74
C LEU A 191 92.80 13.70 -36.14
N LYS A 192 92.39 12.43 -36.07
CA LYS A 192 93.21 11.30 -35.59
C LYS A 192 94.48 11.09 -36.43
N ASN A 193 94.41 11.36 -37.75
CA ASN A 193 95.54 11.25 -38.66
C ASN A 193 96.43 12.51 -38.76
N SER A 194 96.06 13.58 -38.04
CA SER A 194 96.88 14.80 -37.92
C SER A 194 97.80 14.71 -36.69
N ARG A 195 98.98 15.37 -36.72
CA ARG A 195 99.88 15.44 -35.55
C ARG A 195 99.23 16.28 -34.45
N LEU A 196 98.44 15.65 -33.58
CA LEU A 196 97.80 16.28 -32.41
C LEU A 196 98.88 16.69 -31.38
N THR A 197 98.80 17.95 -30.92
CA THR A 197 99.60 18.49 -29.81
C THR A 197 99.20 17.84 -28.47
N ALA A 198 100.08 17.87 -27.46
CA ALA A 198 99.89 17.13 -26.20
C ALA A 198 98.54 17.45 -25.50
N ASP A 199 98.15 18.72 -25.38
CA ASP A 199 96.88 19.16 -24.80
C ASP A 199 95.63 18.62 -25.52
N GLN A 200 95.72 18.39 -26.83
CA GLN A 200 94.59 17.93 -27.64
C GLN A 200 94.37 16.42 -27.51
N ARG A 201 95.39 15.65 -27.09
CA ARG A 201 95.24 14.21 -26.82
C ARG A 201 94.49 13.95 -25.53
N ASP A 202 94.74 14.75 -24.50
CA ASP A 202 94.07 14.60 -23.20
C ASP A 202 92.58 14.92 -23.27
N GLN A 203 92.18 15.92 -24.07
CA GLN A 203 90.75 16.22 -24.33
C GLN A 203 90.05 15.13 -25.15
N PHE A 204 90.78 14.45 -26.05
CA PHE A 204 90.23 13.37 -26.86
C PHE A 204 90.00 12.09 -26.05
N LEU A 205 90.88 11.80 -25.08
CA LEU A 205 90.74 10.64 -24.18
C LEU A 205 89.47 10.71 -23.32
N PHE A 206 89.05 11.94 -22.95
CA PHE A 206 87.85 12.18 -22.14
C PHE A 206 86.54 11.97 -22.93
N LEU A 207 86.56 12.16 -24.25
CA LEU A 207 85.41 11.93 -25.14
C LEU A 207 85.21 10.46 -25.51
N GLU A 208 86.24 9.60 -25.39
CA GLU A 208 86.16 8.17 -25.73
C GLU A 208 85.72 7.29 -24.54
N THR A 209 85.60 7.88 -23.33
CA THR A 209 85.28 7.17 -22.07
C THR A 209 83.92 7.52 -21.45
N SER A 210 83.09 8.34 -22.09
CA SER A 210 81.69 8.64 -21.70
C SER A 210 80.70 8.15 -22.76
#